data_AF-A0A210PXY4-F1
#
_entry.id   AF-A0A210PXY4-F1
#
_cell.length_a   1.000
_cell.length_b   1.000
_cell.length_c   1.000
_cell.angle_alpha   90.00
_cell.angle_beta   90.00
_cell.angle_gamma   90.00
#
_symmetry.space_group_name_H-M   'P 1'
#
loop_
_entity.id
_entity.type
_entity.pdbx_description
1 polymer ?
#
loop_
_entity_poly.entity_id
_entity_poly.type
_entity_poly.pdbx_seq_one_letter_code
_entity_poly.pdbx_strand_id
1 'polypeptide(L)'
;MALDRNPKTVHKALKYIKVSVANQRALFGSGAPHYPSRQVEFAEALSRGMKNPKMTQNASWTSFCAPQPEGSHKATMLKDFVFKNCGGNTGSVFNLTITPDPIRFPGTLTISATVDLKQEISAPLTVVLDMKKDFRGDWIDIPCIANVGSCTYSSLCSDLDMATCPEELKNAGIDCRCPFKAKTYKVSSLSIPVNAAAFLSGDFKVKALVTFGDGGKYSQCIDVQFSVA
;
A
#
# COMPACT_ATOMS: atom_id res chain seq x y z
N MET A 1 6.82 -8.28 23.72
CA MET A 1 8.18 -7.70 23.90
C MET A 1 8.05 -6.20 23.87
N ALA A 2 8.43 -5.51 24.94
CA ALA A 2 8.29 -4.07 25.09
C ALA A 2 9.29 -3.33 24.15
N LEU A 3 8.78 -2.41 23.34
CA LEU A 3 9.60 -1.48 22.56
C LEU A 3 10.34 -0.55 23.52
N ASP A 4 11.63 -0.82 23.71
CA ASP A 4 12.57 0.06 24.40
C ASP A 4 12.62 1.42 23.69
N ARG A 5 12.16 2.47 24.38
CA ARG A 5 12.10 3.85 23.88
C ARG A 5 13.48 4.50 23.97
N ASN A 6 14.38 4.13 23.06
CA ASN A 6 15.61 4.87 22.84
C ASN A 6 15.35 6.12 21.97
N PRO A 7 15.58 7.35 22.47
CA PRO A 7 15.28 8.59 21.75
C PRO A 7 16.07 8.76 20.44
N LYS A 8 17.21 8.07 20.28
CA LYS A 8 17.99 8.08 19.02
C LYS A 8 17.33 7.25 17.92
N THR A 9 16.58 6.21 18.28
CA THR A 9 15.86 5.33 17.34
C THR A 9 14.60 6.00 16.79
N VAL A 10 13.90 6.77 17.64
CA VAL A 10 12.71 7.55 17.26
C VAL A 10 13.08 8.63 16.24
N HIS A 11 14.24 9.29 16.40
CA HIS A 11 14.70 10.31 15.46
C HIS A 11 15.06 9.73 14.09
N LYS A 12 15.59 8.49 14.05
CA LYS A 12 15.93 7.80 12.82
C LYS A 12 14.68 7.35 12.05
N ALA A 13 13.68 6.80 12.75
CA ALA A 13 12.39 6.41 12.19
C ALA A 13 11.60 7.61 11.63
N LEU A 14 11.59 8.74 12.35
CA LEU A 14 11.00 10.01 11.87
C LEU A 14 11.67 10.53 10.60
N LYS A 15 12.98 10.34 10.45
CA LYS A 15 13.71 10.72 9.24
C LYS A 15 13.31 9.85 8.04
N TYR A 16 13.14 8.55 8.24
CA TYR A 16 12.70 7.63 7.17
C TYR A 16 11.25 7.89 6.74
N ILE A 17 10.33 8.12 7.67
CA ILE A 17 8.93 8.44 7.33
C ILE A 17 8.85 9.77 6.55
N LYS A 18 9.61 10.78 6.96
CA LYS A 18 9.67 12.07 6.24
C LYS A 18 10.22 11.91 4.82
N VAL A 19 11.20 11.04 4.61
CA VAL A 19 11.78 10.77 3.27
C VAL A 19 10.80 9.99 2.41
N SER A 20 10.08 9.01 2.95
CA SER A 20 9.05 8.27 2.19
C SER A 20 7.88 9.17 1.78
N VAL A 21 7.41 10.04 2.68
CA VAL A 21 6.35 11.02 2.37
C VAL A 21 6.82 12.09 1.39
N ALA A 22 8.08 12.55 1.51
CA ALA A 22 8.66 13.48 0.54
C ALA A 22 8.86 12.84 -0.83
N ASN A 23 9.29 11.59 -0.90
CA ASN A 23 9.47 10.85 -2.15
C ASN A 23 8.13 10.56 -2.82
N GLN A 24 7.09 10.20 -2.05
CA GLN A 24 5.73 10.06 -2.58
C GLN A 24 5.15 11.40 -3.05
N ARG A 25 5.40 12.52 -2.36
CA ARG A 25 5.00 13.86 -2.82
C ARG A 25 5.75 14.30 -4.09
N ALA A 26 7.02 13.93 -4.22
CA ALA A 26 7.83 14.23 -5.39
C ALA A 26 7.43 13.37 -6.61
N LEU A 27 7.09 12.09 -6.39
CA LEU A 27 6.67 11.17 -7.44
C LEU A 27 5.22 11.40 -7.90
N PHE A 28 4.32 11.79 -7.00
CA PHE A 28 2.87 11.82 -7.29
C PHE A 28 2.23 13.20 -7.20
N GLY A 29 3.00 14.27 -6.93
CA GLY A 29 2.49 15.64 -6.92
C GLY A 29 1.49 15.94 -5.79
N SER A 30 1.52 17.17 -5.28
CA SER A 30 0.61 17.59 -4.21
C SER A 30 -0.76 17.97 -4.78
N GLY A 31 -1.68 17.02 -4.88
CA GLY A 31 -3.10 17.31 -5.08
C GLY A 31 -3.79 17.62 -3.75
N ALA A 32 -3.39 18.70 -3.06
CA ALA A 32 -4.08 19.17 -1.87
C ALA A 32 -4.86 20.46 -2.19
N PRO A 33 -6.10 20.62 -1.71
CA PRO A 33 -6.83 21.87 -1.88
C PRO A 33 -6.13 23.02 -1.14
N HIS A 34 -6.16 24.17 -1.80
CA HIS A 34 -5.56 25.44 -1.44
C HIS A 34 -5.90 25.88 0.02
N TYR A 35 -4.88 26.08 0.86
CA TYR A 35 -5.00 26.84 2.11
C TYR A 35 -4.03 28.04 2.07
N PRO A 36 -4.53 29.29 1.96
CA PRO A 36 -3.68 30.44 1.67
C PRO A 36 -3.31 31.18 2.95
N SER A 37 -2.18 30.87 3.58
CA SER A 37 -1.60 31.81 4.57
C SER A 37 -0.09 31.69 4.83
N ARG A 38 0.64 30.70 4.28
CA ARG A 38 2.02 30.44 4.75
C ARG A 38 3.11 30.40 3.68
N GLN A 39 2.83 30.83 2.45
CA GLN A 39 3.81 30.84 1.36
C GLN A 39 4.48 32.20 1.11
N VAL A 40 4.06 33.27 1.79
CA VAL A 40 4.66 34.60 1.56
C VAL A 40 6.08 34.68 2.14
N GLU A 41 6.39 33.96 3.23
CA GLU A 41 7.72 34.03 3.86
C GLU A 41 8.84 33.27 3.13
N PHE A 42 8.53 32.23 2.36
CA PHE A 42 9.58 31.44 1.66
C PHE A 42 9.97 32.01 0.30
N ALA A 43 9.09 32.81 -0.34
CA ALA A 43 9.39 33.47 -1.60
C ALA A 43 10.36 34.67 -1.45
N GLU A 44 10.36 35.33 -0.28
CA GLU A 44 11.25 36.46 -0.01
C GLU A 44 12.67 36.04 0.41
N ALA A 45 12.87 34.80 0.84
CA ALA A 45 14.18 34.27 1.20
C ALA A 45 15.05 33.93 -0.03
N LEU A 46 14.42 33.59 -1.17
CA LEU A 46 15.12 33.22 -2.41
C LEU A 46 15.48 34.42 -3.30
N SER A 47 14.87 35.58 -3.09
CA SER A 47 15.14 36.81 -3.87
C SER A 47 16.33 37.63 -3.36
N ARG A 48 16.86 37.34 -2.16
CA ARG A 48 18.00 38.08 -1.58
C ARG A 48 19.37 37.44 -1.83
N GLY A 49 19.43 36.23 -2.39
CA GLY A 49 20.65 35.44 -2.43
C GLY A 49 21.03 34.95 -3.82
N MET A 50 21.24 35.84 -4.80
CA MET A 50 22.00 35.50 -6.02
C MET A 50 22.33 36.77 -6.84
N LYS A 51 23.41 37.49 -6.46
CA LYS A 51 24.05 38.48 -7.33
C LYS A 51 25.09 37.77 -8.22
N ASN A 52 24.81 37.82 -9.53
CA ASN A 52 25.76 38.00 -10.63
C ASN A 52 26.54 36.80 -11.20
N PRO A 53 27.01 36.89 -12.47
CA PRO A 53 26.46 36.07 -13.55
C PRO A 53 27.57 35.34 -14.34
N LYS A 54 27.17 34.39 -15.20
CA LYS A 54 27.79 33.97 -16.48
C LYS A 54 27.52 32.49 -16.71
N MET A 55 26.51 32.18 -17.51
CA MET A 55 26.61 31.08 -18.46
C MET A 55 25.58 31.28 -19.57
N THR A 56 26.06 31.06 -20.78
CA THR A 56 25.50 31.37 -22.10
C THR A 56 24.12 30.75 -22.34
N GLN A 57 23.22 31.55 -22.91
CA GLN A 57 21.88 31.20 -23.35
C GLN A 57 21.91 30.32 -24.59
N ASN A 58 21.44 29.07 -24.50
CA ASN A 58 20.85 28.32 -25.62
C ASN A 58 20.30 26.95 -25.16
N ALA A 59 19.25 26.95 -24.35
CA ALA A 59 18.28 25.86 -24.32
C ALA A 59 17.03 26.35 -23.58
N SER A 60 15.89 26.33 -24.27
CA SER A 60 14.57 26.67 -23.75
C SER A 60 14.12 25.63 -22.71
N TRP A 61 14.53 25.78 -21.45
CA TRP A 61 14.06 24.97 -20.32
C TRP A 61 12.71 25.43 -19.75
N THR A 62 12.15 26.53 -20.26
CA THR A 62 10.85 27.07 -19.83
C THR A 62 9.64 26.28 -20.36
N SER A 63 9.86 25.32 -21.28
CA SER A 63 8.76 24.53 -21.86
C SER A 63 8.35 23.31 -21.01
N PHE A 64 9.12 22.94 -19.97
CA PHE A 64 8.82 21.76 -19.14
C PHE A 64 7.98 22.07 -17.89
N CYS A 65 7.67 23.34 -17.63
CA CYS A 65 6.79 23.76 -16.52
C CYS A 65 5.66 24.68 -16.97
N ALA A 66 5.24 24.60 -18.24
CA ALA A 66 4.05 25.30 -18.69
C ALA A 66 2.79 24.61 -18.11
N PRO A 67 1.90 25.33 -17.40
CA PRO A 67 0.59 24.82 -17.03
C PRO A 67 -0.16 24.41 -18.30
N GLN A 68 -0.48 23.13 -18.41
CA GLN A 68 -1.34 22.61 -19.47
C GLN A 68 -2.79 23.07 -19.21
N PRO A 69 -3.60 23.32 -20.25
CA PRO A 69 -4.99 23.72 -20.08
C PRO A 69 -5.74 22.70 -19.20
N GLU A 70 -6.36 23.20 -18.13
CA GLU A 70 -7.12 22.40 -17.18
C GLU A 70 -8.39 21.83 -17.83
N GLY A 71 -8.23 20.70 -18.51
CA GLY A 71 -9.31 19.76 -18.68
C GLY A 71 -9.68 19.20 -17.31
N SER A 72 -10.91 19.43 -16.86
CA SER A 72 -11.49 18.87 -15.65
C SER A 72 -11.60 17.34 -15.75
N HIS A 73 -10.48 16.63 -15.65
CA HIS A 73 -10.48 15.22 -15.30
C HIS A 73 -10.71 15.14 -13.79
N LYS A 74 -11.99 15.17 -13.40
CA LYS A 74 -12.42 14.87 -12.05
C LYS A 74 -11.99 13.42 -11.79
N ALA A 75 -10.86 13.23 -11.11
CA ALA A 75 -10.42 11.92 -10.65
C ALA A 75 -11.53 11.37 -9.75
N THR A 76 -12.39 10.55 -10.35
CA THR A 76 -13.52 9.96 -9.66
C THR A 76 -12.95 8.71 -9.05
N MET A 77 -12.75 8.72 -7.73
CA MET A 77 -12.30 7.56 -6.98
C MET A 77 -13.17 6.35 -7.36
N LEU A 78 -12.62 5.13 -7.29
CA LEU A 78 -13.41 3.93 -7.52
C LEU A 78 -14.64 4.01 -6.62
N LYS A 79 -15.81 3.76 -7.23
CA LYS A 79 -17.10 3.87 -6.53
C LYS A 79 -17.18 2.92 -5.35
N ASP A 80 -16.62 1.71 -5.53
CA ASP A 80 -16.67 0.63 -4.56
C ASP A 80 -15.40 -0.23 -4.62
N PHE A 81 -15.08 -0.90 -3.51
CA PHE A 81 -14.13 -1.99 -3.39
C PHE A 81 -14.51 -3.14 -4.33
N VAL A 82 -13.53 -3.66 -5.07
CA VAL A 82 -13.72 -4.79 -5.99
C VAL A 82 -12.63 -5.82 -5.79
N PHE A 83 -12.98 -7.09 -5.74
CA PHE A 83 -12.03 -8.19 -5.81
C PHE A 83 -12.42 -9.22 -6.87
N LYS A 84 -11.44 -9.95 -7.39
CA LYS A 84 -11.65 -11.09 -8.29
C LYS A 84 -10.53 -12.12 -8.13
N ASN A 85 -10.85 -13.40 -8.31
CA ASN A 85 -9.83 -14.43 -8.46
C ASN A 85 -9.21 -14.30 -9.86
N CYS A 86 -7.89 -14.15 -9.96
CA CYS A 86 -7.18 -13.98 -11.24
C CYS A 86 -6.47 -15.25 -11.73
N GLY A 87 -6.59 -16.35 -10.99
CA GLY A 87 -5.97 -17.64 -11.30
C GLY A 87 -5.62 -18.43 -10.05
N GLY A 88 -5.07 -19.62 -10.26
CA GLY A 88 -4.68 -20.54 -9.19
C GLY A 88 -5.25 -21.93 -9.38
N ASN A 89 -4.66 -22.90 -8.70
CA ASN A 89 -5.04 -24.32 -8.75
C ASN A 89 -5.40 -24.89 -7.37
N THR A 90 -5.42 -24.05 -6.33
CA THR A 90 -5.45 -24.51 -4.95
C THR A 90 -6.65 -24.05 -4.13
N GLY A 91 -7.51 -23.20 -4.69
CA GLY A 91 -8.66 -22.66 -3.97
C GLY A 91 -9.36 -21.53 -4.70
N SER A 92 -10.32 -20.93 -4.01
CA SER A 92 -11.03 -19.72 -4.46
C SER A 92 -11.38 -18.86 -3.27
N VAL A 93 -11.31 -17.53 -3.45
CA VAL A 93 -11.91 -16.57 -2.52
C VAL A 93 -13.35 -16.33 -2.95
N PHE A 94 -14.29 -16.66 -2.07
CA PHE A 94 -15.72 -16.51 -2.35
C PHE A 94 -16.25 -15.14 -1.96
N ASN A 95 -15.74 -14.60 -0.86
CA ASN A 95 -16.14 -13.30 -0.36
C ASN A 95 -14.91 -12.62 0.22
N LEU A 96 -14.77 -11.33 -0.08
CA LEU A 96 -13.82 -10.43 0.54
C LEU A 96 -14.48 -9.06 0.63
N THR A 97 -14.55 -8.50 1.83
CA THR A 97 -15.06 -7.15 2.07
C THR A 97 -14.09 -6.40 2.97
N ILE A 98 -13.93 -5.10 2.69
CA ILE A 98 -13.10 -4.20 3.49
C ILE A 98 -13.95 -2.98 3.86
N THR A 99 -13.88 -2.56 5.12
CA THR A 99 -14.63 -1.41 5.63
C THR A 99 -13.71 -0.54 6.51
N PRO A 100 -13.78 0.80 6.42
CA PRO A 100 -14.65 1.59 5.56
C PRO A 100 -14.18 1.61 4.09
N ASP A 101 -15.12 1.89 3.19
CA ASP A 101 -14.88 2.15 1.78
C ASP A 101 -15.44 3.55 1.43
N PRO A 102 -14.64 4.52 0.95
CA PRO A 102 -13.19 4.43 0.76
C PRO A 102 -12.44 4.25 2.07
N ILE A 103 -11.31 3.58 2.00
CA ILE A 103 -10.43 3.37 3.15
C ILE A 103 -9.93 4.72 3.68
N ARG A 104 -9.95 4.91 4.99
CA ARG A 104 -9.50 6.13 5.68
C ARG A 104 -8.31 5.82 6.58
N PHE A 105 -7.27 6.64 6.48
CA PHE A 105 -6.11 6.58 7.37
C PHE A 105 -5.90 7.92 8.07
N PRO A 106 -5.51 7.93 9.37
CA PRO A 106 -5.44 6.78 10.27
C PRO A 106 -6.83 6.24 10.64
N GLY A 107 -6.93 4.94 10.94
CA GLY A 107 -8.21 4.32 11.25
C GLY A 107 -8.13 2.80 11.44
N THR A 108 -9.26 2.19 11.80
CA THR A 108 -9.38 0.72 11.90
C THR A 108 -10.03 0.18 10.64
N LEU A 109 -9.37 -0.76 9.99
CA LEU A 109 -9.93 -1.53 8.89
C LEU A 109 -10.60 -2.77 9.43
N THR A 110 -11.79 -3.07 8.93
CA THR A 110 -12.47 -4.34 9.19
C THR A 110 -12.48 -5.14 7.90
N ILE A 111 -11.93 -6.36 7.98
CA ILE A 111 -11.86 -7.29 6.86
C ILE A 111 -12.75 -8.49 7.16
N SER A 112 -13.57 -8.88 6.21
CA SER A 112 -14.30 -10.15 6.26
C SER A 112 -13.98 -10.94 4.99
N ALA A 113 -13.70 -12.23 5.14
CA ALA A 113 -13.31 -13.07 4.03
C ALA A 113 -13.84 -14.50 4.19
N THR A 114 -14.20 -15.12 3.07
CA THR A 114 -14.47 -16.56 2.99
C THR A 114 -13.56 -17.16 1.92
N VAL A 115 -12.66 -18.03 2.35
CA VAL A 115 -11.61 -18.62 1.50
C VAL A 115 -11.76 -20.13 1.55
N ASP A 116 -11.78 -20.75 0.37
CA ASP A 116 -11.78 -22.20 0.25
C ASP A 116 -10.41 -22.70 -0.15
N LEU A 117 -9.81 -23.51 0.73
CA LEU A 117 -8.52 -24.13 0.51
C LEU A 117 -8.73 -25.61 0.20
N LYS A 118 -8.39 -26.00 -1.03
CA LYS A 118 -8.48 -27.40 -1.51
C LYS A 118 -7.24 -28.22 -1.14
N GLN A 119 -6.13 -27.54 -0.88
CA GLN A 119 -4.86 -28.15 -0.51
C GLN A 119 -4.35 -27.55 0.80
N GLU A 120 -3.66 -28.36 1.58
CA GLU A 120 -2.92 -27.90 2.74
C GLU A 120 -1.80 -26.93 2.32
N ILE A 121 -1.78 -25.74 2.93
CA ILE A 121 -0.72 -24.75 2.71
C ILE A 121 0.42 -25.06 3.67
N SER A 122 1.51 -25.60 3.13
CA SER A 122 2.76 -25.86 3.85
C SER A 122 3.88 -24.95 3.34
N ALA A 123 4.99 -24.90 4.10
CA ALA A 123 6.21 -24.24 3.64
C ALA A 123 6.79 -24.97 2.40
N PRO A 124 7.50 -24.27 1.50
CA PRO A 124 7.70 -22.82 1.47
C PRO A 124 6.42 -22.08 1.07
N LEU A 125 6.12 -20.95 1.71
CA LEU A 125 4.96 -20.09 1.39
C LEU A 125 5.46 -18.70 0.96
N THR A 126 5.23 -18.38 -0.30
CA THR A 126 5.61 -17.10 -0.90
C THR A 126 4.38 -16.29 -1.29
N VAL A 127 4.38 -15.00 -0.98
CA VAL A 127 3.37 -14.05 -1.44
C VAL A 127 4.05 -12.92 -2.20
N VAL A 128 3.69 -12.77 -3.46
CA VAL A 128 4.10 -11.66 -4.31
C VAL A 128 2.95 -10.69 -4.40
N LEU A 129 3.17 -9.46 -3.94
CA LEU A 129 2.25 -8.36 -4.13
C LEU A 129 2.74 -7.51 -5.29
N ASP A 130 1.83 -7.14 -6.17
CA ASP A 130 2.01 -6.11 -7.19
C ASP A 130 0.96 -5.02 -6.96
N MET A 131 1.42 -3.85 -6.51
CA MET A 131 0.58 -2.72 -6.14
C MET A 131 0.81 -1.55 -7.08
N LYS A 132 -0.29 -1.01 -7.59
CA LYS A 132 -0.31 0.15 -8.49
C LYS A 132 -1.24 1.23 -7.95
N LYS A 133 -0.93 2.48 -8.25
CA LYS A 133 -1.77 3.63 -7.93
C LYS A 133 -2.20 4.32 -9.22
N ASP A 134 -3.47 4.71 -9.28
CA ASP A 134 -3.95 5.56 -10.36
C ASP A 134 -3.35 6.96 -10.23
N PHE A 135 -2.76 7.41 -11.32
CA PHE A 135 -2.29 8.77 -11.49
C PHE A 135 -2.83 9.32 -12.80
N ARG A 136 -3.97 10.02 -12.72
CA ARG A 136 -4.61 10.68 -13.87
C ARG A 136 -4.99 9.69 -15.00
N GLY A 137 -5.42 8.48 -14.63
CA GLY A 137 -5.82 7.43 -15.58
C GLY A 137 -4.72 6.43 -15.94
N ASP A 138 -3.47 6.71 -15.59
CA ASP A 138 -2.35 5.78 -15.74
C ASP A 138 -2.08 5.03 -14.43
N TRP A 139 -1.82 3.73 -14.51
CA TRP A 139 -1.51 2.89 -13.34
C TRP A 139 0.01 2.82 -13.13
N ILE A 140 0.48 3.48 -12.08
CA ILE A 140 1.91 3.56 -11.74
C ILE A 140 2.24 2.52 -10.67
N ASP A 141 3.27 1.72 -10.93
CA ASP A 141 3.76 0.71 -9.98
C ASP A 141 4.33 1.37 -8.72
N ILE A 142 3.96 0.85 -7.55
CA ILE A 142 4.51 1.28 -6.27
C ILE A 142 5.61 0.30 -5.87
N PRO A 143 6.88 0.72 -5.85
CA PRO A 143 7.97 -0.18 -5.47
C PRO A 143 7.85 -0.62 -4.02
N CYS A 144 8.44 -1.77 -3.68
CA CYS A 144 8.56 -2.20 -2.29
C CYS A 144 9.50 -1.28 -1.52
N ILE A 145 8.96 -0.49 -0.59
CA ILE A 145 9.73 0.37 0.32
C ILE A 145 9.28 0.06 1.73
N ALA A 146 10.22 -0.39 2.58
CA ALA A 146 9.95 -0.71 3.98
C ALA A 146 8.75 -1.66 4.18
N ASN A 147 8.66 -2.73 3.36
CA ASN A 147 7.58 -3.72 3.36
C ASN A 147 6.19 -3.16 2.98
N VAL A 148 6.14 -2.07 2.22
CA VAL A 148 4.91 -1.50 1.65
C VAL A 148 5.12 -1.33 0.14
N GLY A 149 4.16 -1.77 -0.68
CA GLY A 149 4.28 -1.73 -2.14
C GLY A 149 4.24 -3.10 -2.80
N SER A 150 4.81 -3.18 -4.00
CA SER A 150 5.01 -4.42 -4.75
C SER A 150 6.13 -5.27 -4.14
N CYS A 151 5.86 -5.88 -2.98
CA CYS A 151 6.82 -6.66 -2.20
C CYS A 151 6.67 -8.18 -2.43
N THR A 152 7.75 -8.92 -2.26
CA THR A 152 7.73 -10.39 -2.20
C THR A 152 8.09 -10.86 -0.79
N TYR A 153 7.21 -11.66 -0.20
CA TYR A 153 7.35 -12.26 1.12
C TYR A 153 7.54 -13.76 0.95
N SER A 154 8.78 -14.26 0.99
CA SER A 154 9.13 -15.65 0.67
C SER A 154 9.06 -16.62 1.85
N SER A 155 8.89 -16.12 3.07
CA SER A 155 9.11 -16.90 4.30
C SER A 155 7.99 -16.71 5.32
N LEU A 156 6.76 -16.49 4.85
CA LEU A 156 5.62 -16.19 5.73
C LEU A 156 5.36 -17.28 6.77
N CYS A 157 5.56 -18.55 6.45
CA CYS A 157 5.41 -19.62 7.43
C CYS A 157 6.37 -19.49 8.63
N SER A 158 7.57 -18.96 8.42
CA SER A 158 8.54 -18.70 9.50
C SER A 158 8.28 -17.38 10.22
N ASP A 159 7.77 -16.36 9.51
CA ASP A 159 7.44 -15.06 10.09
C ASP A 159 6.20 -15.11 10.99
N LEU A 160 5.26 -16.00 10.67
CA LEU A 160 4.02 -16.22 11.42
C LEU A 160 4.25 -16.84 12.81
N ASP A 161 5.43 -17.43 13.07
CA ASP A 161 5.75 -18.07 14.35
C ASP A 161 5.99 -17.07 15.50
N MET A 162 5.92 -15.75 15.25
CA MET A 162 6.38 -14.73 16.19
C MET A 162 5.31 -13.91 16.94
N ALA A 163 4.01 -14.21 16.86
CA ALA A 163 3.02 -13.46 17.64
C ALA A 163 1.76 -14.22 17.99
N THR A 164 1.10 -13.78 19.06
CA THR A 164 -0.24 -14.19 19.47
C THR A 164 -1.20 -14.07 18.28
N CYS A 165 -1.70 -15.21 17.81
CA CYS A 165 -2.70 -15.24 16.76
C CYS A 165 -3.96 -14.47 17.21
N PRO A 166 -4.49 -13.52 16.41
CA PRO A 166 -5.75 -12.84 16.71
C PRO A 166 -6.87 -13.83 17.01
N GLU A 167 -7.70 -13.54 18.02
CA GLU A 167 -8.80 -14.42 18.42
C GLU A 167 -9.81 -14.64 17.28
N GLU A 168 -9.98 -13.64 16.41
CA GLU A 168 -10.84 -13.69 15.23
C GLU A 168 -10.37 -14.75 14.22
N LEU A 169 -9.05 -14.96 14.12
CA LEU A 169 -8.48 -16.00 13.27
C LEU A 169 -8.56 -17.38 13.94
N LYS A 170 -8.30 -17.47 15.24
CA LYS A 170 -8.48 -18.72 16.01
C LYS A 170 -9.92 -19.23 15.96
N ASN A 171 -10.89 -18.33 16.09
CA ASN A 171 -12.32 -18.66 15.99
C ASN A 171 -12.72 -19.15 14.58
N ALA A 172 -12.01 -18.70 13.53
CA ALA A 172 -12.12 -19.25 12.19
C ALA A 172 -11.35 -20.58 12.00
N GLY A 173 -10.68 -21.05 13.05
CA GLY A 173 -9.84 -22.26 13.07
C GLY A 173 -8.54 -22.09 12.30
N ILE A 174 -7.97 -20.88 12.30
CA ILE A 174 -6.66 -20.52 11.73
C ILE A 174 -5.69 -20.30 12.89
N ASP A 175 -4.68 -21.16 13.02
CA ASP A 175 -3.78 -21.14 14.18
C ASP A 175 -2.57 -20.19 13.99
N CYS A 176 -2.58 -19.38 12.93
CA CYS A 176 -1.47 -18.52 12.49
C CYS A 176 -0.12 -19.28 12.44
N ARG A 177 -0.15 -20.59 12.19
CA ARG A 177 1.02 -21.44 12.05
C ARG A 177 0.82 -22.34 10.86
N CYS A 178 1.89 -22.52 10.10
CA CYS A 178 1.89 -23.53 9.04
C CYS A 178 2.04 -24.93 9.66
N PRO A 179 1.41 -25.97 9.08
CA PRO A 179 0.61 -25.92 7.86
C PRO A 179 -0.88 -25.55 8.09
N PHE A 180 -1.48 -24.84 7.14
CA PHE A 180 -2.93 -24.57 7.14
C PHE A 180 -3.69 -25.67 6.41
N LYS A 181 -4.57 -26.37 7.12
CA LYS A 181 -5.32 -27.52 6.59
C LYS A 181 -6.26 -27.14 5.44
N ALA A 182 -6.50 -28.07 4.53
CA ALA A 182 -7.51 -27.92 3.49
C ALA A 182 -8.92 -27.89 4.10
N LYS A 183 -9.57 -26.73 4.04
CA LYS A 183 -10.98 -26.51 4.40
C LYS A 183 -11.42 -25.12 3.94
N THR A 184 -12.71 -24.85 4.06
CA THR A 184 -13.24 -23.49 3.94
C THR A 184 -13.06 -22.75 5.26
N TYR A 185 -12.39 -21.60 5.19
CA TYR A 185 -12.19 -20.67 6.30
C TYR A 185 -13.13 -19.48 6.14
N LYS A 186 -13.84 -19.15 7.22
CA LYS A 186 -14.72 -17.99 7.28
C LYS A 186 -14.26 -17.05 8.38
N VAL A 187 -13.72 -15.91 7.98
CA VAL A 187 -13.33 -14.82 8.87
C VAL A 187 -14.40 -13.74 8.76
N SER A 188 -15.25 -13.64 9.79
CA SER A 188 -16.40 -12.73 9.77
C SER A 188 -16.03 -11.27 10.02
N SER A 189 -15.00 -11.01 10.83
CA SER A 189 -14.54 -9.66 11.13
C SER A 189 -13.13 -9.72 11.71
N LEU A 190 -12.14 -9.22 10.99
CA LEU A 190 -10.78 -9.00 11.47
C LEU A 190 -10.52 -7.50 11.52
N SER A 191 -10.28 -6.96 12.71
CA SER A 191 -10.02 -5.54 12.91
C SER A 191 -8.52 -5.26 12.94
N ILE A 192 -8.04 -4.47 11.98
CA ILE A 192 -6.64 -4.11 11.82
C ILE A 192 -6.50 -2.60 12.04
N PRO A 193 -5.90 -2.15 13.16
CA PRO A 193 -5.61 -0.74 13.34
C PRO A 193 -4.44 -0.35 12.44
N VAL A 194 -4.65 0.64 11.57
CA VAL A 194 -3.61 1.17 10.68
C VAL A 194 -3.27 2.59 11.10
N ASN A 195 -2.02 2.77 11.55
CA ASN A 195 -1.48 4.07 11.92
C ASN A 195 -0.68 4.68 10.75
N ALA A 196 -0.56 6.01 10.78
CA ALA A 196 0.14 6.84 9.80
C ALA A 196 -0.44 6.81 8.36
N ALA A 197 -0.34 7.94 7.66
CA ALA A 197 -0.69 8.07 6.25
C ALA A 197 0.29 7.26 5.39
N ALA A 198 0.12 5.94 5.34
CA ALA A 198 0.93 5.04 4.52
C ALA A 198 0.64 5.22 3.02
N PHE A 199 -0.55 5.76 2.71
CA PHE A 199 -1.05 5.91 1.35
C PHE A 199 -1.56 7.33 1.12
N LEU A 200 -1.17 7.90 -0.03
CA LEU A 200 -1.81 9.10 -0.55
C LEU A 200 -3.22 8.73 -1.04
N SER A 201 -4.18 9.64 -0.87
CA SER A 201 -5.55 9.46 -1.38
C SER A 201 -5.57 9.15 -2.89
N GLY A 202 -6.55 8.39 -3.33
CA GLY A 202 -6.73 7.94 -4.71
C GLY A 202 -6.96 6.43 -4.81
N ASP A 203 -6.90 5.94 -6.04
CA ASP A 203 -7.28 4.56 -6.36
C ASP A 203 -6.06 3.65 -6.44
N PHE A 204 -6.23 2.42 -5.98
CA PHE A 204 -5.18 1.42 -5.92
C PHE A 204 -5.65 0.12 -6.55
N LYS A 205 -4.72 -0.56 -7.20
CA LYS A 205 -4.85 -1.95 -7.67
C LYS A 205 -3.78 -2.78 -6.99
N VAL A 206 -4.17 -3.91 -6.41
CA VAL A 206 -3.27 -4.87 -5.80
C VAL A 206 -3.54 -6.24 -6.39
N LYS A 207 -2.52 -6.87 -6.96
CA LYS A 207 -2.52 -8.26 -7.37
C LYS A 207 -1.68 -9.04 -6.36
N ALA A 208 -2.31 -9.98 -5.67
CA ALA A 208 -1.64 -10.88 -4.74
C ALA A 208 -1.53 -12.27 -5.37
N LEU A 209 -0.30 -12.74 -5.57
CA LEU A 209 -0.01 -14.11 -5.99
C LEU A 209 0.61 -14.87 -4.81
N VAL A 210 -0.11 -15.87 -4.32
CA VAL A 210 0.33 -16.78 -3.26
C VAL A 210 0.80 -18.06 -3.91
N THR A 211 2.00 -18.54 -3.58
CA THR A 211 2.53 -19.82 -4.03
C THR A 211 3.05 -20.64 -2.86
N PHE A 212 2.83 -21.96 -2.91
CA PHE A 212 3.26 -22.86 -1.85
C PHE A 212 3.47 -24.30 -2.31
N GLY A 213 4.11 -25.07 -1.43
CA GLY A 213 4.57 -26.43 -1.70
C GLY A 213 5.86 -26.46 -2.52
N ASP A 214 6.48 -27.64 -2.60
CA ASP A 214 7.77 -27.82 -3.25
C ASP A 214 7.74 -27.31 -4.70
N GLY A 215 8.67 -26.40 -5.01
CA GLY A 215 8.77 -25.77 -6.33
C GLY A 215 7.60 -24.86 -6.72
N GLY A 216 6.74 -24.45 -5.79
CA GLY A 216 5.59 -23.59 -6.08
C GLY A 216 4.45 -24.30 -6.82
N LYS A 217 4.29 -25.61 -6.58
CA LYS A 217 3.27 -26.47 -7.21
C LYS A 217 1.85 -25.91 -7.08
N TYR A 218 1.55 -25.28 -5.95
CA TYR A 218 0.23 -24.71 -5.69
C TYR A 218 0.28 -23.19 -5.73
N SER A 219 -0.75 -22.58 -6.31
CA SER A 219 -0.86 -21.13 -6.45
C SER A 219 -2.29 -20.62 -6.30
N GLN A 220 -2.43 -19.41 -5.79
CA GLN A 220 -3.68 -18.65 -5.72
C GLN A 220 -3.42 -17.18 -6.12
N CYS A 221 -4.26 -16.62 -6.99
CA CYS A 221 -4.16 -15.24 -7.44
C CYS A 221 -5.44 -14.47 -7.11
N ILE A 222 -5.31 -13.31 -6.48
CA ILE A 222 -6.41 -12.39 -6.17
C ILE A 222 -6.04 -10.99 -6.68
N ASP A 223 -6.91 -10.38 -7.47
CA ASP A 223 -6.84 -8.98 -7.86
C ASP A 223 -7.85 -8.19 -7.04
N VAL A 224 -7.39 -7.10 -6.42
CA VAL A 224 -8.18 -6.21 -5.57
C VAL A 224 -8.02 -4.78 -6.07
N GLN A 225 -9.12 -4.03 -6.08
CA GLN A 225 -9.13 -2.59 -6.34
C GLN A 225 -9.87 -1.88 -5.22
N PHE A 226 -9.31 -0.80 -4.71
CA PHE A 226 -9.88 -0.05 -3.62
C PHE A 226 -9.44 1.41 -3.67
N SER A 227 -10.19 2.25 -2.97
CA SER A 227 -9.95 3.67 -2.89
C SER A 227 -9.50 4.07 -1.49
N VAL A 228 -8.56 5.01 -1.39
CA VAL A 228 -8.15 5.62 -0.13
C VAL A 228 -8.54 7.10 -0.17
N ALA A 229 -9.20 7.61 0.87
CA ALA A 229 -9.51 9.05 0.97
C ALA A 229 -8.75 9.73 2.08
#